data_AF-A0A2E6NAE7-F1
#
_entry.id   AF-A0A2E6NAE7-F1
#
_cell.length_a   1.000
_cell.length_b   1.000
_cell.length_c   1.000
_cell.angle_alpha   90.00
_cell.angle_beta   90.00
_cell.angle_gamma   90.00
#
_symmetry.space_group_name_H-M   'P 1'
#
loop_
_entity.id
_entity.type
_entity.pdbx_description
1 polymer ?
#
loop_
_entity_poly.entity_id
_entity_poly.type
_entity_poly.pdbx_seq_one_letter_code
_entity_poly.pdbx_strand_id
1 'polypeptide(L)'
;MHNSLASELLSIARATGSFGREQVFALIFLFLPALLQAVPIRVINEAAIPFTGFLSKVEFDQRYPGDLFEDSAKLDNGWYVIYEHESLNYYFGPILLESIGKDYLYQLSEIVEVAVMQRPSIQDYRLELSYEPNASSFESKSTEPSTQDPLPPQAPPKPSFWSFVKKLFGYR
;
A
#
# COMPACT_ATOMS: atom_id res chain seq x y z
N MET A 1 65.05 -48.12 8.92
CA MET A 1 65.09 -46.91 8.07
C MET A 1 63.65 -46.57 7.73
N HIS A 2 63.00 -45.76 8.56
CA HIS A 2 62.94 -44.30 8.46
C HIS A 2 62.01 -43.82 7.31
N ASN A 3 60.80 -43.42 7.73
CA ASN A 3 60.16 -42.13 7.42
C ASN A 3 59.98 -41.78 5.94
N SER A 4 58.79 -41.97 5.35
CA SER A 4 58.44 -41.18 4.16
C SER A 4 56.98 -41.18 3.68
N LEU A 5 55.96 -41.42 4.50
CA LEU A 5 54.56 -41.27 4.01
C LEU A 5 53.60 -40.64 5.03
N ALA A 6 54.12 -39.97 6.07
CA ALA A 6 53.32 -39.20 7.02
C ALA A 6 53.48 -37.68 6.85
N SER A 7 54.29 -37.22 5.88
CA SER A 7 54.62 -35.81 5.69
C SER A 7 53.82 -35.09 4.60
N GLU A 8 52.98 -35.79 3.84
CA GLU A 8 52.15 -35.17 2.78
C GLU A 8 50.74 -34.78 3.24
N LEU A 9 50.31 -35.15 4.45
CA LEU A 9 49.00 -34.77 5.00
C LEU A 9 49.05 -33.56 5.95
N LEU A 10 50.14 -32.80 5.94
CA LEU A 10 50.32 -31.64 6.82
C LEU A 10 50.60 -30.32 6.08
N SER A 11 50.21 -30.23 4.81
CA SER A 11 50.22 -28.97 4.03
C SER A 11 48.84 -28.32 3.90
N ILE A 12 47.76 -28.99 4.31
CA ILE A 12 46.39 -28.43 4.26
C ILE A 12 46.00 -27.69 5.57
N ALA A 13 46.83 -27.78 6.62
CA ALA A 13 46.50 -27.26 7.96
C ALA A 13 47.15 -25.92 8.34
N ARG A 14 47.59 -25.09 7.38
CA ARG A 14 48.04 -23.71 7.66
C ARG A 14 47.45 -22.71 6.68
N ALA A 15 46.19 -22.39 6.90
CA ALA A 15 45.65 -21.08 6.56
C ALA A 15 44.55 -20.70 7.58
N THR A 16 44.87 -20.79 8.87
CA THR A 16 44.18 -20.01 9.90
C THR A 16 44.60 -18.55 9.76
N GLY A 17 44.04 -17.89 8.75
CA GLY A 17 43.91 -16.44 8.74
C GLY A 17 42.87 -16.08 9.78
N SER A 18 43.32 -15.48 10.88
CA SER A 18 42.54 -14.76 11.89
C SER A 18 41.34 -14.03 11.26
N PHE A 19 40.17 -14.64 11.29
CA PHE A 19 38.94 -14.03 10.78
C PHE A 19 38.10 -13.63 11.98
N GLY A 20 38.12 -12.32 12.23
CA GLY A 20 37.63 -11.69 13.46
C GLY A 20 36.19 -12.05 13.79
N ARG A 21 35.93 -12.08 15.11
CA ARG A 21 34.62 -12.19 15.78
C ARG A 21 33.62 -11.06 15.43
N GLU A 22 33.88 -10.32 14.36
CA GLU A 22 33.09 -9.18 13.86
C GLU A 22 32.16 -9.61 12.69
N GLN A 23 32.36 -10.80 12.12
CA GLN A 23 31.67 -11.25 10.90
C GLN A 23 30.35 -11.99 11.12
N VAL A 24 29.90 -12.18 12.37
CA VAL A 24 28.62 -12.85 12.66
C VAL A 24 27.44 -11.87 12.66
N PHE A 25 27.68 -10.57 12.87
CA PHE A 25 26.62 -9.56 12.81
C PHE A 25 26.26 -9.12 11.39
N ALA A 26 27.14 -9.38 10.41
CA ALA A 26 26.89 -8.97 9.01
C ALA A 26 25.85 -9.84 8.28
N LEU A 27 25.53 -11.04 8.80
CA LEU A 27 24.56 -11.95 8.17
C LEU A 27 23.10 -11.67 8.55
N ILE A 28 22.84 -10.86 9.58
CA ILE A 28 21.47 -10.46 9.97
C ILE A 28 20.96 -9.27 9.14
N PHE A 29 21.86 -8.50 8.52
CA PHE A 29 21.49 -7.34 7.70
C PHE A 29 21.05 -7.68 6.26
N LEU A 30 21.03 -8.98 5.90
CA LEU A 30 20.78 -9.49 4.55
C LEU A 30 19.43 -10.17 4.39
N PHE A 31 18.50 -9.96 5.33
CA PHE A 31 17.10 -10.36 5.15
C PHE A 31 16.20 -9.16 5.38
N LEU A 32 15.64 -8.70 4.24
CA LEU A 32 14.44 -7.89 4.13
C LEU A 32 14.63 -6.36 4.15
N PRO A 33 15.08 -5.75 3.04
CA PRO A 33 14.32 -4.61 2.58
C PRO A 33 12.97 -5.19 2.13
N ALA A 34 11.93 -5.01 2.94
CA ALA A 34 10.57 -5.16 2.43
C ALA A 34 10.44 -4.12 1.31
N LEU A 35 10.62 -4.54 0.05
CA LEU A 35 10.19 -3.76 -1.09
C LEU A 35 8.69 -3.55 -0.88
N LEU A 36 8.29 -2.35 -0.45
CA LEU A 36 6.93 -1.90 -0.69
C LEU A 36 6.80 -1.83 -2.22
N GLN A 37 6.39 -2.93 -2.84
CA GLN A 37 5.91 -2.87 -4.20
C GLN A 37 4.65 -2.01 -4.17
N ALA A 38 4.67 -0.89 -4.89
CA ALA A 38 3.47 -0.13 -5.13
C ALA A 38 2.47 -1.07 -5.82
N VAL A 39 1.28 -1.22 -5.23
CA VAL A 39 0.22 -2.04 -5.84
C VAL A 39 -0.26 -1.30 -7.09
N PRO A 40 -0.18 -1.90 -8.28
CA PRO A 40 -0.57 -1.23 -9.51
C PRO A 40 -2.04 -0.83 -9.44
N ILE A 41 -2.33 0.39 -9.85
CA ILE A 41 -3.68 0.95 -9.94
C ILE A 41 -4.38 0.28 -11.10
N ARG A 42 -5.52 -0.37 -10.82
CA ARG A 42 -6.39 -0.92 -11.85
C ARG A 42 -7.57 0.01 -12.06
N VAL A 43 -7.61 0.64 -13.21
CA VAL A 43 -8.71 1.52 -13.61
C VAL A 43 -9.80 0.69 -14.25
N ILE A 44 -11.01 0.83 -13.75
CA ILE A 44 -12.18 0.07 -14.18
C ILE A 44 -13.29 1.07 -14.48
N ASN A 45 -14.14 0.76 -15.46
CA ASN A 45 -15.31 1.59 -15.73
C ASN A 45 -16.26 1.61 -14.52
N GLU A 46 -16.81 2.78 -14.20
CA GLU A 46 -17.73 3.01 -13.09
C GLU A 46 -19.01 2.16 -13.15
N ALA A 47 -19.45 1.76 -14.35
CA ALA A 47 -20.59 0.86 -14.52
C ALA A 47 -20.33 -0.55 -13.98
N ALA A 48 -19.08 -0.89 -13.63
CA ALA A 48 -18.73 -2.16 -13.01
C ALA A 48 -19.06 -2.21 -11.50
N ILE A 49 -19.23 -1.06 -10.83
CA ILE A 49 -19.44 -0.97 -9.37
C ILE A 49 -20.58 -1.89 -8.88
N PRO A 50 -21.78 -1.92 -9.50
CA PRO A 50 -22.86 -2.80 -9.05
C PRO A 50 -22.48 -4.28 -9.04
N PHE A 51 -21.54 -4.71 -9.90
CA PHE A 51 -21.18 -6.11 -10.05
C PHE A 51 -20.14 -6.58 -9.01
N THR A 52 -19.52 -5.66 -8.29
CA THR A 52 -18.51 -5.98 -7.25
C THR A 52 -19.11 -6.77 -6.09
N GLY A 53 -20.41 -6.62 -5.82
CA GLY A 53 -21.11 -7.35 -4.75
C GLY A 53 -21.62 -8.73 -5.12
N PHE A 54 -21.62 -9.08 -6.40
CA PHE A 54 -22.19 -10.33 -6.90
C PHE A 54 -21.14 -11.28 -7.45
N LEU A 55 -20.12 -10.74 -8.13
CA LEU A 55 -19.09 -11.53 -8.78
C LEU A 55 -17.96 -11.84 -7.79
N SER A 56 -17.41 -13.06 -7.89
CA SER A 56 -16.14 -13.34 -7.24
C SER A 56 -15.03 -12.48 -7.85
N LYS A 57 -13.94 -12.24 -7.11
CA LYS A 57 -12.77 -11.49 -7.63
C LYS A 57 -12.32 -11.96 -9.02
N VAL A 58 -12.23 -13.28 -9.21
CA VAL A 58 -11.75 -13.87 -10.48
C VAL A 58 -12.70 -13.56 -11.62
N GLU A 59 -14.01 -13.72 -11.40
CA GLU A 59 -15.01 -13.41 -12.42
C GLU A 59 -15.10 -11.92 -12.72
N PHE A 60 -14.98 -11.09 -11.68
CA PHE A 60 -14.95 -9.65 -11.81
C PHE A 60 -13.75 -9.19 -12.64
N ASP A 61 -12.54 -9.65 -12.30
CA ASP A 61 -11.31 -9.33 -13.03
C ASP A 61 -11.34 -9.87 -14.47
N GLN A 62 -12.00 -11.00 -14.72
CA GLN A 62 -12.15 -11.55 -16.07
C GLN A 62 -13.12 -10.72 -16.92
N ARG A 63 -14.23 -10.27 -16.32
CA ARG A 63 -15.27 -9.51 -17.02
C ARG A 63 -14.92 -8.04 -17.18
N TYR A 64 -14.22 -7.48 -16.20
CA TYR A 64 -13.78 -6.09 -16.11
C TYR A 64 -12.28 -6.05 -15.82
N PRO A 65 -11.43 -6.42 -16.80
CA PRO A 65 -9.98 -6.45 -16.60
C PRO A 65 -9.45 -5.06 -16.26
N GLY A 66 -10.01 -4.01 -16.84
CA GLY A 66 -9.54 -2.65 -16.64
C GLY A 66 -8.13 -2.41 -17.20
N ASP A 67 -7.66 -1.20 -17.04
CA ASP A 67 -6.32 -0.77 -17.45
C ASP A 67 -5.40 -0.67 -16.24
N LEU A 68 -4.14 -1.12 -16.37
CA LEU A 68 -3.16 -1.11 -15.29
C LEU A 68 -2.23 0.08 -15.42
N PHE A 69 -2.13 0.85 -14.33
CA PHE A 69 -1.27 2.00 -14.20
C PHE A 69 -0.37 1.84 -12.98
N GLU A 70 0.90 2.14 -13.15
CA GLU A 70 1.87 2.15 -12.03
C GLU A 70 1.73 3.41 -11.15
N ASP A 71 1.03 4.42 -11.67
CA ASP A 71 1.16 5.81 -11.22
C ASP A 71 -0.17 6.56 -11.46
N SER A 72 -0.66 7.28 -10.45
CA SER A 72 -1.90 8.05 -10.54
C SER A 72 -1.80 9.30 -11.43
N ALA A 73 -0.59 9.79 -11.69
CA ALA A 73 -0.33 10.91 -12.60
C ALA A 73 -0.55 10.56 -14.08
N LYS A 74 -0.64 9.27 -14.42
CA LYS A 74 -0.94 8.78 -15.77
C LYS A 74 -2.44 8.57 -16.02
N LEU A 75 -3.27 8.82 -15.00
CA LEU A 75 -4.72 8.68 -15.10
C LEU A 75 -5.32 9.82 -15.92
N ASP A 76 -6.45 9.52 -16.55
CA ASP A 76 -7.26 10.54 -17.21
C ASP A 76 -7.84 11.52 -16.18
N ASN A 77 -8.08 12.76 -16.60
CA ASN A 77 -8.62 13.77 -15.71
C ASN A 77 -10.08 13.46 -15.37
N GLY A 78 -10.38 13.28 -14.07
CA GLY A 78 -11.75 13.07 -13.63
C GLY A 78 -11.86 12.62 -12.17
N TRP A 79 -13.09 12.37 -11.76
CA TRP A 79 -13.38 11.79 -10.45
C TRP A 79 -13.24 10.28 -10.49
N TYR A 80 -12.57 9.71 -9.49
CA TYR A 80 -12.42 8.27 -9.32
C TYR A 80 -12.95 7.85 -7.96
N VAL A 81 -13.79 6.82 -7.97
CA VAL A 81 -14.13 6.09 -6.74
C VAL A 81 -13.05 5.06 -6.52
N ILE A 82 -12.32 5.18 -5.42
CA ILE A 82 -11.16 4.35 -5.08
C ILE A 82 -11.56 3.31 -4.07
N TYR A 83 -11.23 2.05 -4.36
CA TYR A 83 -11.31 0.95 -3.43
C TYR A 83 -9.94 0.28 -3.30
N GLU A 84 -9.38 0.31 -2.10
CA GLU A 84 -8.09 -0.28 -1.78
C GLU A 84 -8.26 -1.30 -0.64
N HIS A 85 -7.74 -2.50 -0.83
CA HIS A 85 -7.78 -3.54 0.19
C HIS A 85 -6.64 -4.55 -0.02
N GLU A 86 -5.72 -4.65 0.93
CA GLU A 86 -4.50 -5.48 0.89
C GLU A 86 -3.66 -5.27 -0.39
N SER A 87 -3.94 -6.06 -1.44
CA SER A 87 -3.26 -6.03 -2.75
C SER A 87 -4.18 -5.61 -3.89
N LEU A 88 -5.37 -5.12 -3.57
CA LEU A 88 -6.34 -4.58 -4.50
C LEU A 88 -6.27 -3.07 -4.48
N ASN A 89 -6.23 -2.49 -5.67
CA ASN A 89 -6.21 -1.05 -5.88
C ASN A 89 -7.07 -0.74 -7.10
N TYR A 90 -8.37 -0.54 -6.89
CA TYR A 90 -9.38 -0.36 -7.94
C TYR A 90 -9.84 1.09 -8.01
N TYR A 91 -9.69 1.69 -9.18
CA TYR A 91 -10.08 3.07 -9.46
C TYR A 91 -11.22 3.05 -10.46
N PHE A 92 -12.43 3.39 -10.02
CA PHE A 92 -13.62 3.41 -10.85
C PHE A 92 -13.84 4.80 -11.46
N GLY A 93 -13.67 4.93 -12.77
CA GLY A 93 -13.80 6.20 -13.48
C GLY A 93 -13.10 6.20 -14.84
N PRO A 94 -12.84 7.39 -15.43
CA PRO A 94 -13.11 8.73 -14.89
C PRO A 94 -14.58 9.14 -14.93
N ILE A 95 -15.08 9.69 -13.83
CA ILE A 95 -16.44 10.23 -13.69
C ILE A 95 -16.40 11.74 -13.87
N LEU A 96 -17.33 12.28 -14.65
CA LEU A 96 -17.34 13.71 -14.98
C LEU A 96 -17.77 14.62 -13.82
N LEU A 97 -18.71 14.15 -12.99
CA LEU A 97 -19.38 14.96 -11.98
C LEU A 97 -19.13 14.38 -10.59
N GLU A 98 -18.69 15.21 -9.65
CA GLU A 98 -18.48 14.84 -8.25
C GLU A 98 -19.76 14.26 -7.62
N SER A 99 -20.94 14.82 -7.95
CA SER A 99 -22.21 14.33 -7.42
C SER A 99 -22.48 12.88 -7.82
N ILE A 100 -22.21 12.53 -9.09
CA ILE A 100 -22.33 11.15 -9.58
C ILE A 100 -21.29 10.26 -8.90
N GLY A 101 -20.07 10.76 -8.72
CA GLY A 101 -19.02 10.07 -7.96
C GLY A 101 -19.43 9.76 -6.52
N LYS A 102 -20.12 10.68 -5.85
CA LYS A 102 -20.67 10.46 -4.50
C LYS A 102 -21.77 9.39 -4.48
N ASP A 103 -22.64 9.37 -5.48
CA ASP A 103 -23.68 8.34 -5.61
C ASP A 103 -23.05 6.95 -5.80
N TYR A 104 -22.01 6.85 -6.63
CA TYR A 104 -21.26 5.62 -6.83
C TYR A 104 -20.46 5.19 -5.60
N LEU A 105 -19.83 6.14 -4.90
CA LEU A 105 -19.15 5.89 -3.64
C LEU A 105 -20.12 5.31 -2.60
N TYR A 106 -21.32 5.89 -2.49
CA TYR A 106 -22.37 5.39 -1.61
C TYR A 106 -22.79 3.97 -1.98
N GLN A 107 -23.03 3.70 -3.26
CA GLN A 107 -23.37 2.35 -3.73
C GLN A 107 -22.27 1.33 -3.42
N LEU A 108 -21.00 1.68 -3.66
CA LEU A 108 -19.88 0.79 -3.36
C LEU A 108 -19.73 0.56 -1.85
N SER A 109 -19.99 1.59 -1.04
CA SER A 109 -19.94 1.46 0.43
C SER A 109 -20.97 0.45 0.96
N GLU A 110 -22.21 0.48 0.47
CA GLU A 110 -23.24 -0.52 0.84
C GLU A 110 -22.80 -1.95 0.48
N ILE A 111 -22.26 -2.12 -0.72
CA ILE A 111 -21.77 -3.43 -1.19
C ILE A 111 -20.65 -3.95 -0.28
N VAL A 112 -19.67 -3.10 0.03
CA VAL A 112 -18.53 -3.47 0.86
C VAL A 112 -18.97 -3.77 2.30
N GLU A 113 -19.89 -2.99 2.87
CA GLU A 113 -20.44 -3.25 4.20
C GLU A 113 -21.10 -4.64 4.30
N VAL A 114 -21.94 -5.00 3.32
CA VAL A 114 -22.55 -6.33 3.26
C VAL A 114 -21.48 -7.42 3.12
N ALA A 115 -20.46 -7.19 2.29
CA ALA A 115 -19.36 -8.13 2.12
C ALA A 115 -18.54 -8.32 3.42
N VAL A 116 -18.29 -7.24 4.17
CA VAL A 116 -17.59 -7.28 5.47
C VAL A 116 -18.40 -8.04 6.51
N MET A 117 -19.74 -7.90 6.53
CA MET A 117 -20.59 -8.70 7.42
C MET A 117 -20.49 -10.20 7.14
N GLN A 118 -20.35 -10.59 5.87
CA GLN A 118 -20.17 -11.98 5.47
C GLN A 118 -18.74 -12.48 5.73
N ARG A 119 -17.75 -11.61 5.55
CA ARG A 119 -16.33 -11.93 5.68
C ARG A 119 -15.60 -10.82 6.46
N PRO A 120 -15.54 -10.91 7.79
CA PRO A 120 -14.89 -9.88 8.61
C PRO A 120 -13.40 -9.66 8.29
N SER A 121 -12.74 -10.62 7.63
CA SER A 121 -11.33 -10.48 7.24
C SER A 121 -11.06 -9.41 6.19
N ILE A 122 -12.09 -8.81 5.57
CA ILE A 122 -11.93 -7.74 4.56
C ILE A 122 -12.23 -6.33 5.11
N GLN A 123 -12.26 -6.18 6.44
CA GLN A 123 -12.63 -4.92 7.10
C GLN A 123 -11.63 -3.77 6.90
N ASP A 124 -10.35 -4.07 6.61
CA ASP A 124 -9.27 -3.09 6.57
C ASP A 124 -9.13 -2.51 5.16
N TYR A 125 -10.25 -2.00 4.62
CA TYR A 125 -10.31 -1.38 3.30
C TYR A 125 -10.27 0.16 3.39
N ARG A 126 -9.82 0.80 2.32
CA ARG A 126 -9.93 2.24 2.10
C ARG A 126 -10.89 2.49 0.94
N LEU A 127 -11.88 3.35 1.19
CA LEU A 127 -12.90 3.74 0.23
C LEU A 127 -12.97 5.26 0.17
N GLU A 128 -12.60 5.86 -0.95
CA GLU A 128 -12.52 7.32 -1.10
C GLU A 128 -12.95 7.78 -2.49
N LEU A 129 -13.33 9.05 -2.61
CA LEU A 129 -13.58 9.73 -3.88
C LEU A 129 -12.52 10.81 -4.05
N SER A 130 -11.64 10.68 -5.05
CA SER A 130 -10.63 11.67 -5.37
C SER A 130 -10.75 12.15 -6.81
N TYR A 131 -10.24 13.36 -7.07
CA TYR A 131 -10.05 13.87 -8.41
C TYR A 131 -8.61 13.59 -8.83
N GLU A 132 -8.42 12.77 -9.86
CA GLU A 132 -7.10 12.42 -10.41
C GLU A 132 -6.94 13.04 -11.80
N PRO A 133 -5.70 13.26 -12.26
CA PRO A 133 -4.43 13.08 -11.54
C PRO A 133 -4.22 14.16 -10.47
N ASN A 134 -3.93 13.75 -9.24
CA ASN A 134 -3.56 14.66 -8.17
C ASN A 134 -2.03 14.73 -8.06
N ALA A 135 -1.44 15.89 -8.38
CA ALA A 135 0.01 16.11 -8.33
C ALA A 135 0.65 15.89 -6.93
N SER A 136 -0.15 15.72 -5.87
CA SER A 136 0.31 15.58 -4.49
C SER A 136 0.57 14.13 -4.06
N SER A 137 0.21 13.12 -4.88
CA SER A 137 0.38 11.70 -4.53
C SER A 137 1.84 11.21 -4.59
N PHE A 138 2.75 12.00 -5.15
CA PHE A 138 4.18 11.66 -5.32
C PHE A 138 5.10 12.16 -4.20
N GLU A 139 4.65 13.02 -3.30
CA GLU A 139 5.55 13.69 -2.36
C GLU A 139 5.55 13.00 -0.99
N SER A 140 6.06 11.77 -0.96
CA SER A 140 6.46 11.09 0.28
C SER A 140 7.81 10.42 0.09
N LYS A 141 8.86 11.25 0.19
CA LYS A 141 10.15 11.01 0.87
C LYS A 141 11.30 11.75 0.17
N SER A 142 11.30 13.08 0.30
CA SER A 142 12.52 13.88 0.17
C SER A 142 13.00 14.19 1.59
N THR A 143 13.97 13.42 2.06
CA THR A 143 14.78 13.72 3.24
C THR A 143 15.74 14.83 2.88
N GLU A 144 15.69 15.99 3.55
CA GLU A 144 16.83 16.90 3.76
C GLU A 144 16.49 18.03 4.78
N PRO A 145 17.48 18.73 5.39
CA PRO A 145 17.85 18.50 6.78
C PRO A 145 17.52 19.64 7.75
N SER A 146 17.60 19.28 9.03
CA SER A 146 17.54 20.09 10.25
C SER A 146 18.14 21.51 10.14
N THR A 147 17.34 22.52 10.47
CA THR A 147 17.80 23.79 11.05
C THR A 147 17.00 24.03 12.34
N GLN A 148 17.74 24.23 13.43
CA GLN A 148 17.27 24.37 14.81
C GLN A 148 16.51 25.69 15.06
N ASP A 149 15.30 25.55 15.65
CA ASP A 149 14.66 26.27 16.77
C ASP A 149 14.72 27.82 16.91
N PRO A 150 13.66 28.50 17.43
CA PRO A 150 13.03 28.15 18.73
C PRO A 150 11.47 28.21 18.83
N LEU A 151 10.90 27.38 19.72
CA LEU A 151 9.54 27.47 20.35
C LEU A 151 9.21 28.87 20.95
N PRO A 152 7.94 29.25 21.31
CA PRO A 152 6.67 28.48 21.57
C PRO A 152 5.38 29.19 20.96
N PRO A 153 4.07 28.88 21.26
CA PRO A 153 3.43 27.92 22.17
C PRO A 153 2.41 26.93 21.55
N GLN A 154 2.09 25.92 22.35
CA GLN A 154 1.14 24.79 22.21
C GLN A 154 0.05 24.83 21.12
N ALA A 155 -0.04 23.71 20.40
CA ALA A 155 -1.05 23.39 19.39
C ALA A 155 -2.48 23.23 19.97
N PRO A 156 -3.52 23.75 19.30
CA PRO A 156 -4.86 23.22 19.47
C PRO A 156 -4.97 21.83 18.80
N PRO A 157 -5.72 20.88 19.38
CA PRO A 157 -5.87 19.54 18.81
C PRO A 157 -6.46 19.64 17.40
N LYS A 158 -5.82 18.97 16.43
CA LYS A 158 -6.35 18.81 15.08
C LYS A 158 -7.77 18.24 15.17
N PRO A 159 -8.79 18.87 14.56
CA PRO A 159 -10.12 18.31 14.51
C PRO A 159 -10.07 17.00 13.71
N SER A 160 -10.23 15.88 14.40
CA SER A 160 -10.42 14.58 13.77
C SER A 160 -11.72 14.61 12.97
N PHE A 161 -11.65 14.26 11.68
CA PHE A 161 -12.78 14.21 10.73
C PHE A 161 -14.00 13.44 11.29
N TRP A 162 -13.76 12.51 12.22
CA TRP A 162 -14.77 11.73 12.93
C TRP A 162 -15.67 12.54 13.88
N SER A 163 -15.24 13.72 14.31
CA SER A 163 -16.05 14.62 15.15
C SER A 163 -17.20 15.28 14.38
N PHE A 164 -17.07 15.46 13.06
CA PHE A 164 -18.13 16.01 12.22
C PHE A 164 -19.21 14.98 11.89
N VAL A 165 -18.83 13.72 11.61
CA VAL A 165 -19.79 12.65 11.28
C VAL A 165 -20.70 12.33 12.47
N LYS A 166 -20.19 12.33 13.70
CA LYS A 166 -21.02 12.12 14.91
C LYS A 166 -22.01 13.26 15.18
N LYS A 167 -21.71 14.49 14.73
CA LYS A 167 -22.56 15.66 14.97
C LYS A 167 -23.75 15.74 14.00
N LEU A 168 -23.66 15.11 12.83
CA LEU A 168 -24.76 15.09 11.85
C LEU A 168 -25.78 13.98 12.11
N PHE A 169 -25.37 12.87 12.74
CA PHE A 169 -26.23 11.70 12.97
C PHE A 169 -26.78 11.56 14.41
N GLY A 170 -26.61 12.56 15.27
CA GLY A 170 -27.40 12.67 16.51
C GLY A 170 -27.28 11.51 17.51
N TYR A 171 -26.18 10.75 17.48
CA TYR A 171 -25.89 9.75 18.52
C TYR A 171 -25.30 10.47 19.74
N ARG A 172 -26.13 10.58 20.79
CA ARG A 172 -25.73 11.05 22.11
C ARG A 172 -24.95 9.97 22.86
#